data_AF-A0A849TT83-F1
#
_entry.id   AF-A0A849TT83-F1
#
_cell.length_a   1.000
_cell.length_b   1.000
_cell.length_c   1.000
_cell.angle_alpha   90.00
_cell.angle_beta   90.00
_cell.angle_gamma   90.00
#
_symmetry.space_group_name_H-M   'P 1'
#
loop_
_entity.id
_entity.type
_entity.pdbx_description
1 polymer ?
#
loop_
_entity_poly.entity_id
_entity_poly.type
_entity_poly.pdbx_seq_one_letter_code
_entity_poly.pdbx_strand_id
1 'polypeptide(L)'
;MNIAQPPIALAELSSISLQRSPVLVVENFWSPDERQFFREKMKQASWKSLSDLPHVRADFPNSGNWAKAEIGPEEGQRFLSRLQLPCIRDHIESFPNIIGRHVGFNYYSYSAGDCLLTHDDTDQG
;
A
#
# COMPACT_ATOMS: atom_id res chain seq x y z
N MET A 1 2.27 -22.37 14.78
CA MET A 1 3.57 -22.36 14.08
C MET A 1 3.33 -21.76 12.72
N ASN A 2 3.73 -20.50 12.50
CA ASN A 2 3.63 -19.88 11.19
C ASN A 2 4.89 -20.28 10.42
N ILE A 3 4.76 -21.23 9.49
CA ILE A 3 5.87 -21.64 8.63
C ILE A 3 5.98 -20.54 7.58
N ALA A 4 6.85 -19.56 7.81
CA ALA A 4 7.18 -18.57 6.80
C ALA A 4 7.67 -19.33 5.55
N GLN A 5 7.02 -19.10 4.41
CA GLN A 5 7.47 -19.66 3.15
C GLN A 5 8.89 -19.16 2.86
N PRO A 6 9.77 -20.01 2.30
CA PRO A 6 11.10 -19.56 1.90
C PRO A 6 10.99 -18.42 0.89
N PRO A 7 11.93 -17.47 0.87
CA PRO A 7 11.92 -16.38 -0.11
C PRO A 7 12.01 -16.95 -1.52
N ILE A 8 11.20 -16.41 -2.42
CA ILE A 8 11.09 -16.84 -3.82
C ILE A 8 11.79 -15.80 -4.68
N ALA A 9 12.53 -16.23 -5.70
CA ALA A 9 13.21 -15.32 -6.60
C ALA A 9 12.19 -14.52 -7.43
N LEU A 10 12.52 -13.28 -7.80
CA LEU A 10 11.64 -12.43 -8.62
C LEU A 10 11.23 -13.13 -9.94
N ALA A 11 12.13 -13.92 -10.51
CA ALA A 11 11.90 -14.68 -11.74
C ALA A 11 10.82 -15.77 -11.61
N GLU A 12 10.55 -16.21 -10.38
CA GLU A 12 9.59 -17.28 -10.08
C GLU A 12 8.22 -16.73 -9.66
N LEU A 13 8.03 -15.40 -9.63
CA LEU A 13 6.77 -14.78 -9.25
C LEU A 13 5.58 -15.21 -10.10
N SER A 14 5.78 -15.64 -11.34
CA SER A 14 4.69 -16.19 -12.19
C SER A 14 4.11 -17.49 -11.64
N SER A 15 4.81 -18.19 -10.75
CA SER A 15 4.31 -19.39 -10.06
C SER A 15 3.47 -19.07 -8.82
N ILE A 16 3.44 -17.81 -8.37
CA ILE A 16 2.69 -17.37 -7.20
C ILE A 16 1.24 -17.05 -7.57
N SER A 17 0.32 -17.64 -6.79
CA SER A 17 -1.11 -17.37 -6.88
C SER A 17 -1.59 -16.62 -5.64
N LEU A 18 -1.97 -15.35 -5.82
CA LEU A 18 -2.54 -14.54 -4.74
C LEU A 18 -3.93 -15.04 -4.28
N GLN A 19 -4.58 -15.92 -5.04
CA GLN A 19 -5.81 -16.60 -4.58
C GLN A 19 -5.53 -17.64 -3.48
N ARG A 20 -4.34 -18.25 -3.49
CA ARG A 20 -3.93 -19.30 -2.53
C ARG A 20 -3.03 -18.75 -1.43
N SER A 21 -2.27 -17.69 -1.74
CA SER A 21 -1.34 -17.04 -0.83
C SER A 21 -1.54 -15.53 -0.96
N PRO A 22 -2.52 -14.96 -0.23
CA PRO A 22 -3.03 -13.61 -0.48
C PRO A 22 -2.07 -12.49 -0.07
N VAL A 23 -0.95 -12.83 0.57
CA VAL A 23 0.05 -11.88 1.05
C VAL A 23 1.37 -12.14 0.32
N LEU A 24 1.90 -11.10 -0.32
CA LEU A 24 3.23 -11.09 -0.92
C LEU A 24 4.12 -10.10 -0.15
N VAL A 25 5.26 -10.58 0.34
CA VAL A 25 6.30 -9.74 0.93
C VAL A 25 7.49 -9.72 -0.02
N VAL A 26 7.88 -8.52 -0.46
CA VAL A 26 9.04 -8.34 -1.35
C VAL A 26 10.16 -7.65 -0.58
N GLU A 27 11.23 -8.40 -0.34
CA GLU A 27 12.43 -7.85 0.29
C GLU A 27 13.20 -6.97 -0.70
N ASN A 28 13.90 -5.95 -0.18
CA ASN A 28 14.72 -5.04 -0.98
C ASN A 28 13.97 -4.39 -2.15
N PHE A 29 12.67 -4.14 -1.97
CA PHE A 29 11.80 -3.56 -3.00
C PHE A 29 12.26 -2.18 -3.49
N TRP A 30 12.92 -1.40 -2.63
CA TRP A 30 13.43 -0.08 -3.01
C TRP A 30 14.96 -0.06 -3.02
N SER A 31 15.53 0.44 -4.11
CA SER A 31 16.94 0.82 -4.17
C SER A 31 17.26 1.97 -3.19
N PRO A 32 18.54 2.17 -2.81
CA PRO A 32 18.94 3.32 -2.01
C PRO A 32 18.48 4.67 -2.59
N ASP A 33 18.58 4.85 -3.90
CA ASP A 33 18.21 6.09 -4.59
C ASP A 33 16.70 6.32 -4.59
N GLU A 34 15.91 5.27 -4.80
CA GLU A 34 14.44 5.37 -4.68
C GLU A 34 14.03 5.73 -3.26
N ARG A 35 14.63 5.10 -2.25
CA ARG A 35 14.36 5.45 -0.85
C ARG A 35 14.69 6.91 -0.56
N GLN A 36 15.77 7.43 -1.13
CA GLN A 36 16.13 8.84 -0.98
C GLN A 36 15.11 9.76 -1.66
N PHE A 37 14.75 9.45 -2.90
CA PHE A 37 13.73 10.17 -3.66
C PHE A 37 12.40 10.29 -2.90
N PHE A 38 11.84 9.18 -2.43
CA PHE A 38 10.56 9.22 -1.69
C PHE A 38 10.69 9.99 -0.37
N ARG A 39 11.81 9.86 0.35
CA ARG A 39 12.04 10.64 1.59
C ARG A 39 12.09 12.14 1.33
N GLU A 40 12.69 12.58 0.23
CA GLU A 40 12.75 14.00 -0.12
C GLU A 40 11.36 14.55 -0.45
N LYS A 41 10.56 13.76 -1.18
CA LYS A 41 9.17 14.12 -1.51
C LYS A 41 8.27 14.15 -0.27
N MET A 42 8.40 13.19 0.64
CA MET A 42 7.68 13.17 1.92
C MET A 42 7.92 14.45 2.76
N LYS A 43 9.14 14.99 2.74
CA LYS A 43 9.47 16.26 3.44
C LYS A 43 8.79 17.48 2.85
N GLN A 44 8.37 17.40 1.59
CA GLN A 44 7.71 18.49 0.85
C GLN A 44 6.18 18.32 0.83
N ALA A 45 5.67 17.17 1.28
CA ALA A 45 4.26 16.85 1.21
C ALA A 45 3.43 17.64 2.24
N SER A 46 2.17 17.89 1.90
CA SER A 46 1.21 18.55 2.78
C SER A 46 0.53 17.52 3.68
N TRP A 47 0.94 17.47 4.93
CA TRP A 47 0.42 16.52 5.92
C TRP A 47 -0.85 17.03 6.59
N LYS A 48 -1.81 16.12 6.79
CA LYS A 48 -3.02 16.33 7.60
C LYS A 48 -3.13 15.22 8.62
N SER A 49 -3.38 15.58 9.86
CA SER A 49 -3.67 14.60 10.92
C SER A 49 -5.09 14.08 10.74
N LEU A 50 -5.41 12.91 11.30
CA LEU A 50 -6.77 12.37 11.28
C LEU A 50 -7.78 13.36 11.91
N SER A 51 -7.37 14.12 12.93
CA SER A 51 -8.17 15.20 13.53
C SER A 51 -8.57 16.31 12.55
N ASP A 52 -7.77 16.51 11.50
CA ASP A 52 -8.00 17.53 10.46
C ASP A 52 -8.90 16.99 9.33
N LEU A 53 -9.27 15.71 9.39
CA LEU A 53 -10.06 14.96 8.41
C LEU A 53 -11.33 14.39 9.06
N PRO A 54 -12.35 15.22 9.37
CA PRO A 54 -13.46 14.82 10.22
C PRO A 54 -14.30 13.66 9.65
N HIS A 55 -14.48 13.57 8.33
CA HIS A 55 -15.19 12.46 7.70
C HIS A 55 -14.44 11.13 7.88
N VAL A 56 -13.12 11.13 7.61
CA VAL A 56 -12.28 9.96 7.79
C VAL A 56 -12.23 9.54 9.27
N ARG A 57 -12.15 10.51 10.18
CA ARG A 57 -12.18 10.23 11.61
C ARG A 57 -13.48 9.54 12.06
N ALA A 58 -14.61 9.83 11.42
CA ALA A 58 -15.88 9.20 11.73
C ALA A 58 -15.88 7.69 11.39
N ASP A 59 -15.18 7.31 10.32
CA ASP A 59 -15.00 5.91 9.90
C ASP A 59 -13.99 5.18 10.81
N PHE A 60 -13.09 5.93 11.45
CA PHE A 60 -12.02 5.41 12.31
C PHE A 60 -12.07 5.98 13.74
N PRO A 61 -13.17 5.84 14.49
CA PRO A 61 -13.41 6.57 15.74
C PRO A 61 -12.45 6.20 16.87
N ASN A 62 -11.89 4.98 16.82
CA ASN A 62 -10.99 4.42 17.82
C ASN A 62 -9.53 4.29 17.34
N SER A 63 -9.18 5.00 16.26
CA SER A 63 -7.80 5.04 15.77
C SER A 63 -7.02 6.18 16.40
N GLY A 64 -5.68 6.05 16.40
CA GLY A 64 -4.78 7.14 16.79
C GLY A 64 -4.86 8.35 15.84
N ASN A 65 -4.15 9.43 16.18
CA ASN A 65 -4.14 10.65 15.37
C ASN A 65 -3.02 10.59 14.32
N TRP A 66 -2.97 9.51 13.54
CA TRP A 66 -2.00 9.34 12.47
C TRP A 66 -2.13 10.47 11.44
N ALA A 67 -1.04 10.73 10.72
CA ALA A 67 -1.01 11.75 9.67
C ALA A 67 -0.98 11.10 8.28
N LYS A 68 -1.64 11.74 7.32
CA LYS A 68 -1.66 11.35 5.91
C LYS A 68 -1.20 12.51 5.05
N ALA A 69 -0.47 12.19 4.00
CA ALA A 69 -0.23 13.10 2.88
C ALA A 69 -0.50 12.38 1.56
N GLU A 70 -0.98 13.12 0.57
CA GLU A 70 -1.10 12.60 -0.79
C GLU A 70 0.29 12.46 -1.41
N ILE A 71 0.46 11.41 -2.20
CA ILE A 71 1.67 11.26 -3.00
C ILE A 71 1.58 12.15 -4.24
N GLY A 72 2.71 12.69 -4.71
CA GLY A 72 2.73 13.41 -5.97
C GLY A 72 2.61 12.48 -7.20
N PRO A 73 2.26 13.01 -8.39
CA PRO A 73 2.12 12.22 -9.60
C PRO A 73 3.40 11.47 -10.01
N GLU A 74 4.57 12.09 -9.82
CA GLU A 74 5.87 11.50 -10.18
C GLU A 74 6.17 10.27 -9.33
N GLU A 75 5.99 10.40 -8.02
CA GLU A 75 6.15 9.31 -7.06
C GLU A 75 5.13 8.19 -7.30
N GLY A 76 3.88 8.55 -7.62
CA GLY A 76 2.83 7.59 -7.97
C GLY A 76 3.17 6.78 -9.22
N GLN A 77 3.68 7.41 -10.28
CA GLN A 77 4.12 6.69 -11.49
C GLN A 77 5.32 5.78 -11.22
N ARG A 78 6.29 6.25 -10.44
CA ARG A 78 7.44 5.43 -10.05
C ARG A 78 7.00 4.21 -9.25
N PHE A 79 6.08 4.37 -8.29
CA PHE A 79 5.56 3.24 -7.53
C PHE A 79 4.74 2.29 -8.41
N LEU A 80 3.83 2.81 -9.24
CA LEU A 80 3.03 1.99 -10.17
C LEU A 80 3.92 1.14 -11.07
N SER A 81 5.02 1.68 -11.60
CA SER A 81 5.95 0.94 -12.45
C SER A 81 6.57 -0.28 -11.75
N ARG A 82 6.87 -0.16 -10.45
CA ARG A 82 7.43 -1.25 -9.63
C ARG A 82 6.40 -2.32 -9.28
N LEU A 83 5.12 -1.95 -9.24
CA LEU A 83 4.00 -2.85 -8.91
C LEU A 83 3.50 -3.68 -10.09
N GLN A 84 4.08 -3.52 -11.29
CA GLN A 84 3.75 -4.31 -12.48
C GLN A 84 4.28 -5.76 -12.41
N LEU A 85 4.08 -6.43 -11.28
CA LEU A 85 4.46 -7.81 -11.06
C LEU A 85 3.41 -8.74 -11.71
N PRO A 86 3.83 -9.81 -12.43
CA PRO A 86 2.90 -10.72 -13.11
C PRO A 86 1.82 -11.29 -12.18
N CYS A 87 2.18 -11.73 -10.97
CA CYS A 87 1.23 -12.30 -10.01
C CYS A 87 0.15 -11.31 -9.54
N ILE A 88 0.46 -10.01 -9.46
CA ILE A 88 -0.51 -8.96 -9.10
C ILE A 88 -1.48 -8.75 -10.26
N ARG A 89 -0.93 -8.58 -11.48
CA ARG A 89 -1.73 -8.42 -12.68
C ARG A 89 -2.66 -9.63 -12.88
N ASP A 90 -2.11 -10.84 -12.87
CA ASP A 90 -2.87 -12.07 -13.13
C ASP A 90 -3.97 -12.27 -12.07
N HIS A 91 -3.75 -11.84 -10.83
CA HIS A 91 -4.78 -11.82 -9.80
C HIS A 91 -5.89 -10.80 -10.10
N ILE A 92 -5.54 -9.55 -10.40
CA ILE A 92 -6.51 -8.50 -10.75
C ILE A 92 -7.33 -8.94 -11.97
N GLU A 93 -6.69 -9.49 -13.00
CA GLU A 93 -7.37 -9.95 -14.22
C GLU A 93 -8.21 -11.22 -14.02
N SER A 94 -8.09 -11.91 -12.88
CA SER A 94 -8.88 -13.11 -12.59
C SER A 94 -10.32 -12.81 -12.15
N PHE A 95 -10.62 -11.56 -11.75
CA PHE A 95 -11.96 -11.18 -11.32
C PHE A 95 -12.90 -11.08 -12.54
N PRO A 96 -14.08 -11.72 -12.51
CA PRO A 96 -15.06 -11.56 -13.58
C PRO A 96 -15.66 -10.15 -13.53
N ASN A 97 -16.02 -9.61 -14.71
CA ASN A 97 -16.79 -8.36 -14.84
C ASN A 97 -16.10 -7.08 -14.30
N ILE A 98 -14.77 -6.98 -14.39
CA ILE A 98 -14.03 -5.77 -13.98
C ILE A 98 -14.48 -4.58 -14.83
N ILE A 99 -15.05 -3.56 -14.19
CA ILE A 99 -15.51 -2.32 -14.83
C ILE A 99 -14.46 -1.20 -14.83
N GLY A 100 -13.42 -1.32 -14.00
CA GLY A 100 -12.38 -0.32 -13.83
C GLY A 100 -11.24 -0.82 -12.94
N ARG A 101 -10.08 -0.16 -13.03
CA ARG A 101 -8.92 -0.40 -12.17
C ARG A 101 -8.51 0.93 -11.56
N HIS A 102 -8.58 1.01 -10.23
CA HIS A 102 -8.20 2.19 -9.48
C HIS A 102 -7.16 1.80 -8.45
N VAL A 103 -6.13 2.62 -8.31
CA VAL A 103 -5.11 2.47 -7.27
C VAL A 103 -4.88 3.83 -6.64
N GLY A 104 -4.96 3.88 -5.31
CA GLY A 104 -4.66 5.06 -4.51
C GLY A 104 -3.33 4.88 -3.80
N PHE A 105 -2.49 5.92 -3.83
CA PHE A 105 -1.22 5.94 -3.12
C PHE A 105 -1.21 7.13 -2.16
N ASN A 106 -0.76 6.91 -0.93
CA ASN A 106 -0.66 7.95 0.09
C ASN A 106 0.53 7.66 1.00
N TYR A 107 1.10 8.71 1.59
CA TYR A 107 2.00 8.58 2.72
C TYR A 107 1.18 8.54 4.02
N TYR A 108 1.59 7.68 4.94
CA TYR A 108 1.05 7.63 6.30
C TYR A 108 2.19 7.70 7.31
N SER A 109 1.97 8.41 8.42
CA SER A 109 2.90 8.51 9.53
C SER A 109 2.17 8.19 10.83
N TYR A 110 2.73 7.27 11.60
CA TYR A 110 2.21 6.81 12.90
C TYR A 110 3.21 7.19 13.99
N SER A 111 2.74 7.91 15.00
CA SER A 111 3.48 8.26 16.21
C SER A 111 3.29 7.19 17.29
N ALA A 112 4.03 7.31 18.40
CA ALA A 112 3.82 6.43 19.55
C ALA A 112 2.38 6.55 20.06
N GLY A 113 1.70 5.40 20.14
CA GLY A 113 0.29 5.32 20.53
C GLY A 113 -0.70 5.38 19.36
N ASP A 114 -0.24 5.71 18.14
CA ASP A 114 -1.11 5.61 16.97
C ASP A 114 -1.32 4.16 16.55
N CYS A 115 -2.56 3.83 16.19
CA CYS A 115 -2.92 2.55 15.63
C CYS A 115 -4.00 2.72 14.55
N LEU A 116 -4.06 1.73 13.66
CA LEU A 116 -5.19 1.50 12.77
C LEU A 116 -5.79 0.15 13.18
N LEU A 117 -7.08 0.16 13.52
CA LEU A 117 -7.77 -1.04 13.98
C LEU A 117 -8.02 -2.00 12.81
N THR A 118 -8.40 -3.24 13.15
CA THR A 118 -8.79 -4.24 12.17
C THR A 118 -9.88 -3.70 11.25
N HIS A 119 -9.61 -3.75 9.96
CA HIS A 119 -10.50 -3.42 8.84
C HIS A 119 -10.11 -4.32 7.66
N ASP A 120 -10.92 -4.37 6.61
CA ASP A 120 -10.75 -5.28 5.47
C ASP A 120 -10.44 -4.55 4.15
N ASP A 121 -10.23 -3.24 4.20
CA ASP A 121 -10.04 -2.35 3.04
C ASP A 121 -11.17 -2.45 1.99
N THR A 122 -12.34 -2.98 2.37
CA THR A 122 -13.53 -2.94 1.54
C THR A 122 -14.29 -1.65 1.85
N ASP A 123 -14.70 -0.95 0.80
CA ASP A 123 -15.61 0.19 0.93
C ASP A 123 -16.93 -0.36 1.50
N GLN A 124 -17.21 -0.16 2.79
CA GLN A 124 -18.53 -0.42 3.38
C GLN A 124 -19.43 0.82 3.27
N GLY A 125 -19.38 1.48 2.11
CA GLY A 125 -20.22 2.60 1.71
C GLY A 125 -21.28 2.20 0.69
#